data_AF-A0A2T7DQ98-F1
#
_entry.id   AF-A0A2T7DQ98-F1
#
_cell.length_a   1.000
_cell.length_b   1.000
_cell.length_c   1.000
_cell.angle_alpha   90.00
_cell.angle_beta   90.00
_cell.angle_gamma   90.00
#
_symmetry.space_group_name_H-M   'P 1'
#
loop_
_entity.id
_entity.type
_entity.pdbx_description
1 polymer ?
#
loop_
_entity_poly.entity_id
_entity_poly.type
_entity_poly.pdbx_seq_one_letter_code
_entity_poly.pdbx_strand_id
1 'polypeptide(L)'
;MRGTPGYLAPEWLTSQIIEKADVYSFGVVVMEIISGRKNLDTSRSEESIHLITLLEEKVKSDELEDLIDKYSSDMQVHKQEVLEMLRLAMWCLQIDSKRRPQMSEVIKVLEGHMNAESKIDHNFVATSKTMFGIAENTGSSDPPQASHLSGPR
;
A
#
# COMPACT_ATOMS: atom_id res chain seq x y z
N MET A 1 -9.09 -7.46 15.43
CA MET A 1 -8.26 -7.11 14.26
C MET A 1 -6.83 -7.58 14.55
N ARG A 2 -6.19 -8.31 13.64
CA ARG A 2 -4.78 -8.73 13.74
C ARG A 2 -4.08 -8.41 12.44
N GLY A 3 -2.85 -7.90 12.52
CA GLY A 3 -2.01 -7.50 11.38
C GLY A 3 -1.71 -5.99 11.39
N THR A 4 -0.75 -5.59 10.56
CA THR A 4 -0.20 -4.22 10.52
C THR A 4 -0.90 -3.39 9.44
N PRO A 5 -1.59 -2.28 9.78
CA PRO A 5 -2.17 -1.38 8.80
C PRO A 5 -1.16 -0.98 7.72
N GLY A 6 -1.61 -0.93 6.46
CA GLY A 6 -0.77 -0.70 5.28
C GLY A 6 -0.27 -1.99 4.61
N TYR A 7 -0.11 -3.09 5.34
CA TYR A 7 0.35 -4.38 4.77
C TYR A 7 -0.79 -5.38 4.58
N LEU A 8 -1.99 -5.06 5.07
CA LEU A 8 -3.16 -5.93 5.00
C LEU A 8 -3.68 -6.02 3.56
N ALA A 9 -3.85 -7.26 3.08
CA ALA A 9 -4.53 -7.52 1.82
C ALA A 9 -5.99 -7.02 1.84
N PRO A 10 -6.57 -6.56 0.71
CA PRO A 10 -7.91 -5.98 0.65
C PRO A 10 -9.02 -6.84 1.29
N GLU A 11 -8.87 -8.15 1.27
CA GLU A 11 -9.82 -9.12 1.79
C GLU A 11 -9.65 -9.42 3.30
N TRP A 12 -8.82 -8.67 4.02
CA TRP A 12 -8.52 -8.87 5.45
C TRP A 12 -9.76 -8.94 6.37
N LEU A 13 -10.90 -8.38 5.95
CA LEU A 13 -12.17 -8.43 6.67
C LEU A 13 -12.87 -9.79 6.61
N THR A 14 -12.49 -10.66 5.67
CA THR A 14 -13.21 -11.91 5.37
C THR A 14 -12.94 -13.06 6.36
N SER A 15 -12.19 -12.82 7.44
CA SER A 15 -11.86 -13.80 8.50
C SER A 15 -11.18 -15.10 8.02
N GLN A 16 -10.80 -15.18 6.75
CA GLN A 16 -9.94 -16.23 6.22
C GLN A 16 -8.49 -15.75 6.27
N ILE A 17 -7.66 -16.46 7.04
CA ILE A 17 -6.21 -16.37 6.92
C ILE A 17 -5.85 -17.21 5.70
N ILE A 18 -5.49 -16.53 4.62
CA ILE A 18 -5.17 -17.14 3.32
C ILE A 18 -3.71 -16.87 3.01
N GLU A 19 -3.01 -17.87 2.51
CA GLU A 19 -1.63 -17.78 1.98
C GLU A 19 -1.45 -16.57 1.04
N LYS A 20 -2.51 -16.20 0.31
CA LYS A 20 -2.52 -15.03 -0.60
C LYS A 20 -2.44 -13.69 0.10
N ALA A 21 -2.80 -13.59 1.38
CA ALA A 21 -2.61 -12.37 2.16
C ALA A 21 -1.12 -12.13 2.43
N ASP A 22 -0.36 -13.19 2.73
CA ASP A 22 1.09 -13.10 2.91
C ASP A 22 1.80 -12.69 1.60
N VAL A 23 1.33 -13.21 0.46
CA VAL A 23 1.82 -12.79 -0.88
C VAL A 23 1.60 -11.30 -1.11
N TYR A 24 0.44 -10.76 -0.73
CA TYR A 24 0.16 -9.33 -0.84
C TYR A 24 1.09 -8.51 0.06
N SER A 25 1.22 -8.89 1.34
CA SER A 25 2.11 -8.21 2.27
C SER A 25 3.56 -8.25 1.81
N PHE A 26 3.99 -9.36 1.20
CA PHE A 26 5.30 -9.47 0.55
C PHE A 26 5.44 -8.46 -0.60
N GLY A 27 4.44 -8.32 -1.47
CA GLY A 27 4.42 -7.32 -2.53
C GLY A 27 4.60 -5.88 -2.01
N VAL A 28 3.97 -5.54 -0.88
CA VAL A 28 4.16 -4.24 -0.21
C VAL A 28 5.61 -4.06 0.22
N VAL A 29 6.21 -5.07 0.86
CA VAL A 29 7.62 -5.02 1.30
C VAL A 29 8.58 -4.87 0.12
N VAL A 30 8.34 -5.58 -0.98
CA VAL A 30 9.15 -5.42 -2.20
C VAL A 30 9.07 -3.98 -2.72
N MET A 31 7.89 -3.36 -2.70
CA MET A 31 7.76 -1.94 -3.07
C MET A 31 8.51 -1.00 -2.12
N GLU A 32 8.50 -1.26 -0.82
CA GLU A 32 9.27 -0.47 0.15
C GLU A 32 10.78 -0.57 -0.12
N ILE A 33 11.27 -1.77 -0.44
CA ILE A 33 12.68 -2.01 -0.81
C ILE A 33 13.03 -1.24 -2.08
N ILE A 34 12.24 -1.39 -3.15
CA ILE A 34 12.53 -0.75 -4.44
C ILE A 34 12.54 0.78 -4.34
N SER A 35 11.59 1.34 -3.57
CA SER A 35 11.43 2.78 -3.46
C SER A 35 12.27 3.44 -2.38
N GLY A 36 12.86 2.65 -1.46
CA GLY A 36 13.52 3.19 -0.27
C GLY A 36 12.56 3.96 0.66
N ARG A 37 11.25 3.75 0.53
CA ARG A 37 10.21 4.50 1.25
C ARG A 37 9.31 3.57 2.03
N LYS A 38 8.78 4.10 3.14
CA LYS A 38 7.71 3.42 3.88
C LYS A 38 6.43 3.41 3.05
N ASN A 39 5.67 2.33 3.16
CA ASN A 39 4.38 2.20 2.48
C ASN A 39 3.37 3.27 2.92
N LEU A 40 3.37 3.59 4.22
CA LEU A 40 2.63 4.70 4.81
C LEU A 40 3.62 5.71 5.38
N ASP A 41 3.75 6.86 4.72
CA ASP A 41 4.64 7.94 5.14
C ASP A 41 3.90 9.25 5.31
N THR A 42 3.48 9.54 6.54
CA THR A 42 2.73 10.77 6.90
C THR A 42 3.59 12.03 6.87
N SER A 43 4.90 11.93 6.59
CA SER A 43 5.77 13.10 6.43
C SER A 43 5.71 13.70 5.02
N ARG A 44 5.04 13.03 4.07
CA ARG A 44 4.92 13.47 2.66
C ARG A 44 3.57 14.12 2.37
N SER A 45 3.43 14.71 1.18
CA SER A 45 2.16 15.28 0.71
C SER A 45 1.07 14.22 0.61
N GLU A 46 -0.19 14.61 0.82
CA GLU A 46 -1.39 13.75 0.76
C GLU A 46 -1.39 12.80 -0.45
N GLU A 47 -1.04 13.32 -1.63
CA GLU A 47 -0.97 12.59 -2.91
C GLU A 47 0.08 11.45 -2.91
N SER A 48 0.98 11.44 -1.94
CA SER A 48 2.12 10.53 -1.93
C SER A 48 2.37 9.84 -0.58
N ILE A 49 1.42 9.95 0.36
CA ILE A 49 1.47 9.27 1.66
C ILE A 49 1.46 7.75 1.48
N HIS A 50 0.68 7.26 0.50
CA HIS A 50 0.46 5.83 0.28
C HIS A 50 1.26 5.34 -0.95
N LEU A 51 2.27 4.50 -0.72
CA LEU A 51 3.18 4.04 -1.77
C LEU A 51 2.46 3.24 -2.86
N ILE A 52 1.48 2.40 -2.51
CA ILE A 52 0.72 1.62 -3.50
C ILE A 52 -0.16 2.51 -4.37
N THR A 53 -0.64 3.64 -3.85
CA THR A 53 -1.41 4.61 -4.65
C THR A 53 -0.50 5.28 -5.67
N LEU A 54 0.71 5.68 -5.25
CA LEU A 54 1.71 6.21 -6.17
C LEU A 54 2.13 5.18 -7.22
N LEU A 55 2.28 3.91 -6.86
CA LEU A 55 2.55 2.83 -7.81
C LEU A 55 1.47 2.76 -8.90
N GLU A 56 0.19 2.79 -8.49
CA GLU A 56 -0.94 2.78 -9.41
C GLU A 56 -0.93 3.99 -10.37
N GLU A 57 -0.60 5.18 -9.88
CA GLU A 57 -0.47 6.37 -10.71
C GLU A 57 0.70 6.25 -11.70
N LYS A 58 1.87 5.85 -11.20
CA LYS A 58 3.10 5.78 -12.01
C LYS A 58 3.04 4.69 -13.07
N VAL A 59 2.38 3.56 -12.81
CA VAL A 59 2.18 2.54 -13.86
C VAL A 59 1.22 3.02 -14.94
N LYS A 60 0.19 3.80 -14.58
CA LYS A 60 -0.78 4.35 -15.54
C LYS A 60 -0.17 5.45 -16.42
N SER A 61 0.84 6.15 -15.92
CA SER A 61 1.58 7.19 -16.65
C SER A 61 2.84 6.67 -17.36
N ASP A 62 3.15 5.37 -17.29
CA ASP A 62 4.39 4.78 -17.83
C ASP A 62 5.69 5.36 -17.23
N GLU A 63 5.65 5.71 -15.95
CA GLU A 63 6.73 6.36 -15.19
C GLU A 63 7.26 5.46 -14.06
N LEU A 64 7.31 4.15 -14.28
CA LEU A 64 7.70 3.18 -13.25
C LEU A 64 9.12 3.39 -12.70
N GLU A 65 10.03 3.91 -13.51
CA GLU A 65 11.41 4.20 -13.07
C GLU A 65 11.46 5.24 -11.94
N ASP A 66 10.47 6.13 -11.85
CA ASP A 66 10.41 7.16 -10.79
C ASP A 66 10.17 6.57 -9.40
N LEU A 67 9.75 5.30 -9.34
CA LEU A 67 9.57 4.57 -8.09
C LEU A 67 10.87 3.96 -7.58
N ILE A 68 11.94 3.92 -8.38
CA ILE A 68 13.22 3.32 -7.98
C ILE A 68 13.97 4.29 -7.07
N ASP A 69 14.52 3.79 -5.97
CA ASP A 69 15.32 4.59 -5.03
C ASP A 69 16.51 5.25 -5.74
N LYS A 70 16.43 6.57 -5.89
CA LYS A 70 17.46 7.42 -6.49
C LYS A 70 18.76 7.50 -5.66
N TYR A 71 18.71 7.12 -4.39
CA TYR A 71 19.86 7.13 -3.50
C TYR A 71 20.62 5.80 -3.47
N SER A 72 20.03 4.73 -4.03
CA SER A 72 20.68 3.43 -4.17
C SER A 72 21.46 3.35 -5.49
N SER A 73 22.78 3.54 -5.44
CA SER A 73 23.63 3.46 -6.63
C SER A 73 23.54 2.10 -7.34
N ASP A 74 23.37 1.02 -6.57
CA ASP A 74 23.23 -0.34 -7.10
C ASP A 74 21.94 -0.49 -7.92
N MET A 75 20.81 -0.01 -7.40
CA MET A 75 19.53 -0.02 -8.13
C MET A 75 19.57 0.88 -9.38
N GLN A 76 20.30 1.99 -9.34
CA GLN A 76 20.47 2.87 -10.51
C GLN A 76 21.31 2.23 -11.61
N VAL A 77 22.24 1.34 -11.28
CA VAL A 77 23.03 0.56 -12.25
C VAL A 77 22.20 -0.60 -12.82
N HIS A 78 21.40 -1.27 -11.97
CA HIS A 78 20.63 -2.46 -12.31
C HIS A 78 19.13 -2.18 -12.51
N LYS A 79 18.80 -1.07 -13.19
CA LYS A 79 17.41 -0.63 -13.35
C LYS A 79 16.50 -1.67 -14.00
N GLN A 80 17.00 -2.41 -14.99
CA GLN A 80 16.18 -3.38 -15.70
C GLN A 80 15.75 -4.52 -14.78
N GLU A 81 16.68 -5.04 -13.97
CA GLU A 81 16.41 -6.06 -12.97
C GLU A 81 15.45 -5.54 -11.88
N VAL A 82 15.60 -4.28 -11.47
CA VAL A 82 14.68 -3.63 -10.54
C VAL A 82 13.27 -3.47 -11.14
N LEU A 83 13.15 -3.19 -12.44
CA LEU A 83 11.86 -3.14 -13.13
C LEU A 83 11.19 -4.54 -13.18
N GLU A 84 11.95 -5.62 -13.34
CA GLU A 84 11.41 -6.98 -13.22
C GLU A 84 10.91 -7.27 -11.79
N MET A 85 11.66 -6.84 -10.77
CA MET A 85 11.23 -6.92 -9.37
C MET A 85 9.95 -6.11 -9.11
N LEU A 86 9.81 -4.96 -9.77
CA LEU A 86 8.63 -4.12 -9.67
C LEU A 86 7.41 -4.80 -10.32
N ARG A 87 7.60 -5.51 -11.44
CA ARG A 87 6.55 -6.35 -12.05
C ARG A 87 6.13 -7.49 -11.13
N LEU A 88 7.08 -8.16 -10.48
CA LEU A 88 6.78 -9.17 -9.47
C LEU A 88 5.96 -8.59 -8.31
N ALA A 89 6.32 -7.40 -7.82
CA ALA A 89 5.57 -6.71 -6.77
C ALA A 89 4.12 -6.42 -7.22
N MET A 90 3.93 -5.88 -8.44
CA MET A 90 2.61 -5.63 -9.01
C MET A 90 1.76 -6.90 -9.16
N TRP A 91 2.39 -8.05 -9.47
CA TRP A 91 1.71 -9.33 -9.55
C TRP A 91 1.25 -9.82 -8.16
N CYS A 92 2.07 -9.62 -7.13
CA CYS A 92 1.72 -9.90 -5.74
C CYS A 92 0.61 -8.98 -5.20
N LEU A 93 0.52 -7.74 -5.68
CA LEU A 93 -0.39 -6.70 -5.20
C LEU A 93 -1.79 -6.72 -5.86
N GLN A 94 -2.10 -7.72 -6.68
CA GLN A 94 -3.43 -7.83 -7.31
C GLN A 94 -4.55 -7.80 -6.26
N ILE A 95 -5.59 -7.00 -6.50
CA ILE A 95 -6.76 -6.93 -5.60
C ILE A 95 -7.44 -8.30 -5.49
N ASP A 96 -7.66 -8.98 -6.62
CA ASP A 96 -8.16 -10.35 -6.63
C ASP A 96 -7.06 -11.33 -6.20
N SER A 97 -7.25 -11.94 -5.01
CA SER A 97 -6.30 -12.90 -4.43
C SER A 97 -6.05 -14.13 -5.31
N LYS A 98 -6.99 -14.47 -6.21
CA LYS A 98 -6.82 -15.57 -7.17
C LYS A 98 -5.84 -15.25 -8.30
N ARG A 99 -5.60 -13.96 -8.57
CA ARG A 99 -4.66 -13.50 -9.60
C ARG A 99 -3.24 -13.32 -9.08
N ARG A 100 -3.06 -13.28 -7.77
CA ARG A 100 -1.73 -13.26 -7.13
C ARG A 100 -1.01 -14.60 -7.37
N PRO A 101 0.32 -14.62 -7.46
CA PRO A 101 1.10 -15.87 -7.54
C PRO A 101 1.03 -16.67 -6.23
N GLN A 102 1.41 -17.94 -6.27
CA GLN A 102 1.82 -18.69 -5.08
C GLN A 102 3.21 -18.24 -4.63
N MET A 103 3.56 -18.42 -3.35
CA MET A 103 4.93 -18.10 -2.90
C MET A 103 6.00 -18.96 -3.59
N SER A 104 5.67 -20.17 -3.99
CA SER A 104 6.55 -21.04 -4.80
C SER A 104 6.85 -20.44 -6.18
N GLU A 105 5.88 -19.74 -6.78
CA GLU A 105 6.04 -19.01 -8.04
C GLU A 105 6.88 -17.75 -7.86
N VAL A 106 6.65 -17.01 -6.77
CA VAL A 106 7.48 -15.84 -6.39
C VAL A 106 8.96 -16.24 -6.31
N ILE A 107 9.27 -17.34 -5.62
CA ILE A 107 10.66 -17.84 -5.49
C ILE A 107 11.24 -18.18 -6.87
N LYS A 108 10.50 -18.87 -7.74
CA LYS A 108 10.98 -19.20 -9.09
C LYS A 108 11.28 -17.95 -9.92
N VAL A 109 10.51 -16.87 -9.76
CA VAL A 109 10.81 -15.60 -10.42
C VAL A 109 12.11 -15.00 -9.88
N LEU A 110 12.26 -14.96 -8.55
CA LEU A 110 13.47 -14.42 -7.91
C LEU A 110 14.74 -15.20 -8.26
N GLU A 111 14.64 -16.51 -8.47
CA GLU A 111 15.75 -17.38 -8.89
C GLU A 111 16.00 -17.32 -10.41
N GLY A 112 15.19 -16.60 -11.19
CA GLY A 112 15.30 -16.53 -12.65
C GLY A 112 14.82 -17.78 -13.39
N HIS A 113 14.11 -18.68 -12.71
CA HIS A 113 13.51 -19.87 -13.31
C HIS A 113 12.17 -19.59 -14.02
N MET A 114 11.57 -18.42 -13.78
CA MET A 114 10.29 -18.01 -14.34
C MET A 114 10.23 -16.48 -14.49
N ASN A 115 9.39 -15.97 -15.39
CA ASN A 115 9.07 -14.54 -15.47
C ASN A 115 7.79 -14.22 -14.68
N ALA A 116 7.67 -13.00 -14.19
CA ALA A 116 6.41 -12.52 -13.61
C ALA A 116 5.29 -12.48 -14.67
N GLU A 117 4.04 -12.60 -14.23
CA GLU A 117 2.89 -12.47 -15.12
C GLU A 117 2.88 -11.10 -15.82
N SER A 118 2.58 -11.11 -17.11
CA SER A 118 2.54 -9.91 -17.96
C SER A 118 1.17 -9.23 -17.96
N LYS A 119 0.10 -9.99 -17.74
CA LYS A 119 -1.30 -9.51 -17.72
C LYS A 119 -1.74 -9.10 -16.32
N ILE A 120 -1.10 -8.06 -15.80
CA ILE A 120 -1.35 -7.49 -14.49
C ILE A 120 -2.51 -6.48 -14.57
N ASP A 121 -3.42 -6.52 -13.59
CA ASP A 121 -4.35 -5.40 -13.37
C ASP A 121 -3.61 -4.26 -12.70
N HIS A 122 -3.64 -3.08 -13.29
CA HIS A 122 -2.97 -1.89 -12.77
C HIS A 122 -3.82 -1.11 -11.76
N ASN A 123 -4.94 -1.67 -11.29
CA ASN A 123 -5.68 -1.16 -10.14
C ASN A 123 -5.26 -1.93 -8.88
N PHE A 124 -4.46 -1.28 -8.04
CA PHE A 124 -3.89 -1.85 -6.81
C PHE A 124 -4.56 -1.30 -5.55
N VAL A 125 -5.32 -0.21 -5.67
CA VAL A 125 -6.09 0.37 -4.58
C VAL A 125 -7.56 0.06 -4.79
N ALA A 126 -8.17 -0.64 -3.82
CA ALA A 126 -9.61 -0.84 -3.83
C ALA A 126 -10.29 0.53 -3.67
N THR A 127 -10.91 1.05 -4.74
CA THR A 127 -11.64 2.32 -4.72
C THR A 127 -12.92 2.16 -3.90
N SER A 128 -12.81 2.05 -2.58
CA SER A 128 -13.89 2.46 -1.70
C SER A 128 -13.70 3.95 -1.49
N LYS A 129 -14.56 4.76 -2.11
CA LYS A 129 -14.63 6.22 -1.94
C LYS A 129 -15.07 6.61 -0.51
N THR A 130 -14.78 5.80 0.51
CA THR A 130 -15.37 5.93 1.85
C THR A 130 -14.42 5.57 2.99
N MET A 131 -13.19 5.09 2.77
CA MET A 131 -12.33 4.68 3.90
C MET A 131 -11.24 5.67 4.33
N PHE A 132 -10.99 6.73 3.56
CA PHE A 132 -10.04 7.81 3.92
C PHE A 132 -10.71 9.16 4.26
N GLY A 133 -12.04 9.16 4.46
CA GLY A 133 -12.79 10.36 4.81
C GLY A 133 -13.20 10.40 6.28
N ILE A 134 -12.78 11.47 6.96
CA ILE A 134 -13.28 12.02 8.24
C ILE A 134 -12.69 11.36 9.50
N ALA A 135 -11.52 11.86 9.90
CA ALA A 135 -11.16 11.99 11.32
C ALA A 135 -10.89 13.46 11.67
N GLU A 136 -11.77 14.37 11.24
CA GLU A 136 -11.86 15.72 11.81
C GLU A 136 -13.32 16.15 11.84
N ASN A 137 -13.98 15.93 12.97
CA ASN A 137 -15.03 16.84 13.45
C ASN A 137 -15.22 16.69 14.97
N THR A 138 -14.31 17.26 15.75
CA THR A 138 -14.66 17.77 17.08
C THR A 138 -14.71 19.28 16.98
N GLY A 139 -15.86 19.75 16.51
CA GLY A 139 -16.25 21.14 16.60
C GLY A 139 -16.28 21.58 18.06
N SER A 140 -15.61 22.71 18.30
CA SER A 140 -15.88 23.74 19.31
C SER A 140 -16.99 23.41 20.33
N SER A 141 -16.63 23.43 21.60
CA SER A 141 -17.59 23.64 22.69
C SER A 141 -16.96 24.61 23.69
N ASP A 142 -17.53 25.82 23.75
CA ASP A 142 -17.21 26.90 24.67
C ASP A 142 -17.28 26.48 26.15
N PRO A 143 -16.56 27.16 27.06
CA PRO A 143 -16.61 26.85 28.49
C PRO A 143 -17.99 27.19 29.08
N PRO A 144 -18.49 26.41 30.08
CA PRO A 144 -19.79 26.67 30.66
C PRO A 144 -19.77 27.97 31.48
N GLN A 145 -20.67 28.90 31.14
CA GLN A 145 -20.96 30.08 31.93
C GLN A 145 -21.64 29.71 33.25
N ALA A 146 -21.18 30.33 34.34
CA ALA A 146 -21.81 30.24 35.64
C ALA A 146 -23.19 30.92 35.62
N SER A 147 -24.25 30.14 35.79
CA SER A 147 -25.59 30.67 36.03
C SER A 147 -25.99 30.48 37.49
N HIS A 148 -26.09 31.61 38.18
CA HIS A 148 -26.83 31.82 39.40
C HIS A 148 -28.22 31.18 39.34
N LEU A 149 -28.57 30.36 40.33
CA LEU A 149 -29.95 30.21 40.77
C LEU A 149 -29.99 30.22 42.31
N SER A 150 -30.54 31.32 42.81
CA SER A 150 -31.02 31.53 44.17
C SER A 150 -32.36 30.82 44.36
N GLY A 151 -32.59 30.17 45.51
CA GLY A 151 -33.94 29.82 45.97
C GLY A 151 -34.01 28.77 47.09
N PRO A 152 -34.99 28.83 48.02
CA PRO A 152 -34.77 28.53 49.44
C PRO A 152 -35.51 27.30 49.99
N ARG A 153 -34.91 26.62 50.97
CA ARG A 153 -35.43 26.43 52.34
C ARG A 153 -34.40 25.73 53.22
#